data_AF-A0A1W9LUX3-F1
#
_entry.id   AF-A0A1W9LUX3-F1
#
_cell.length_a   1.000
_cell.length_b   1.000
_cell.length_c   1.000
_cell.angle_alpha   90.00
_cell.angle_beta   90.00
_cell.angle_gamma   90.00
#
_symmetry.space_group_name_H-M   'P 1'
#
loop_
_entity.id
_entity.type
_entity.pdbx_description
1 polymer ?
#
loop_
_entity_poly.entity_id
_entity_poly.type
_entity_poly.pdbx_seq_one_letter_code
_entity_poly.pdbx_strand_id
1 'polypeptide(L)'
;MRIIYLSIYLMILSGTACADPNENLSPRDAVPEKLQRLLKAYPETLASASRNRLRWKDGTEMIFDDSIGNKDFETMLNSPDLEDQMSMTYPAGHSFKPPPQKNADPGRVRYEPFFMKMYGNSAATVSGKLASVRWLPQTVNSLLKITTVNRVNEKLQAISDELDALPALKKYLAPSAGTFHWRTVRGENRLSAHSFGIAIDINVKYGNYWQWDTDLSYKNRIPLEIVEIFEKHGFIWGGKWYHYDTVHFEYRPELLIK
;
A
#
# COMPACT_ATOMS: atom_id res chain seq x y z
N MET A 1 -31.02 61.21 -55.11
CA MET A 1 -31.35 59.80 -54.79
C MET A 1 -30.32 59.33 -53.76
N ARG A 2 -30.77 58.87 -52.59
CA ARG A 2 -29.95 58.46 -51.43
C ARG A 2 -28.90 57.41 -51.81
N ILE A 3 -27.78 57.35 -51.09
CA ILE A 3 -27.32 56.19 -50.31
C ILE A 3 -26.19 56.65 -49.36
N ILE A 4 -26.35 56.30 -48.08
CA ILE A 4 -25.41 56.44 -46.96
C ILE A 4 -24.91 55.03 -46.67
N TYR A 5 -23.60 54.79 -46.55
CA TYR A 5 -23.08 53.63 -45.78
C TYR A 5 -21.75 53.92 -45.09
N LEU A 6 -21.89 54.22 -43.80
CA LEU A 6 -21.17 53.70 -42.63
C LEU A 6 -19.79 53.03 -42.82
N SER A 7 -18.74 53.69 -42.34
CA SER A 7 -17.42 53.08 -42.09
C SER A 7 -17.43 52.29 -40.79
N ILE A 8 -17.01 51.02 -40.83
CA ILE A 8 -16.74 50.19 -39.66
C ILE A 8 -15.22 50.06 -39.52
N TYR A 9 -14.68 50.60 -38.42
CA TYR A 9 -13.29 50.42 -38.01
C TYR A 9 -13.16 49.08 -37.27
N LEU A 10 -12.33 48.16 -37.77
CA LEU A 10 -12.03 46.90 -37.11
C LEU A 10 -10.75 47.08 -36.26
N MET A 11 -10.92 47.20 -34.94
CA MET A 11 -9.82 47.16 -33.98
C MET A 11 -9.44 45.70 -33.71
N ILE A 12 -8.26 45.28 -34.15
CA ILE A 12 -7.68 43.98 -33.78
C ILE A 12 -6.97 44.18 -32.43
N LEU A 13 -7.59 43.72 -31.34
CA LEU A 13 -6.96 43.59 -30.04
C LEU A 13 -6.15 42.29 -30.00
N SER A 14 -4.83 42.41 -30.07
CA SER A 14 -3.89 41.34 -29.76
C SER A 14 -3.90 41.07 -28.26
N GLY A 15 -4.70 40.11 -27.80
CA GLY A 15 -4.66 39.62 -26.43
C GLY A 15 -3.58 38.56 -26.25
N THR A 16 -2.38 38.95 -25.83
CA THR A 16 -1.47 38.03 -25.13
C THR A 16 -2.05 37.79 -23.74
N ALA A 17 -2.71 36.65 -23.55
CA ALA A 17 -3.13 36.21 -22.23
C ALA A 17 -1.88 35.82 -21.42
N CYS A 18 -1.43 36.71 -20.54
CA CYS A 18 -0.57 36.33 -19.43
C CYS A 18 -1.43 35.52 -18.45
N ALA A 19 -1.12 34.23 -18.28
CA ALA A 19 -1.75 33.41 -17.26
C ALA A 19 -1.39 33.97 -15.87
N ASP A 20 -2.41 34.18 -15.04
CA ASP A 20 -2.30 34.68 -13.67
C ASP A 20 -1.68 33.58 -12.78
N PRO A 21 -0.59 33.83 -12.03
CA PRO A 21 0.05 32.80 -11.21
C PRO A 21 -0.76 32.41 -9.95
N ASN A 22 -1.96 32.96 -9.80
CA ASN A 22 -2.91 32.70 -8.70
C ASN A 22 -4.26 32.17 -9.23
N GLU A 23 -4.26 31.39 -10.32
CA GLU A 23 -5.42 30.56 -10.63
C GLU A 23 -5.56 29.47 -9.56
N ASN A 24 -6.36 29.77 -8.53
CA ASN A 24 -6.80 28.78 -7.56
C ASN A 24 -7.44 27.63 -8.34
N LEU A 25 -6.75 26.48 -8.39
CA LEU A 25 -7.29 25.25 -8.95
C LEU A 25 -8.71 25.07 -8.41
N SER A 26 -9.69 25.00 -9.31
CA SER A 26 -11.08 24.69 -8.97
C SER A 26 -11.10 23.47 -8.05
N PRO A 27 -11.96 23.41 -7.00
CA PRO A 27 -12.12 22.21 -6.17
C PRO A 27 -12.41 20.95 -6.98
N ARG A 28 -12.82 21.09 -8.25
CA ARG A 28 -13.06 19.99 -9.19
C ARG A 28 -11.77 19.41 -9.80
N ASP A 29 -10.63 20.08 -9.70
CA ASP A 29 -9.35 19.64 -10.26
C ASP A 29 -8.34 19.21 -9.18
N ALA A 30 -8.74 19.28 -7.90
CA ALA A 30 -7.90 18.88 -6.79
C ALA A 30 -7.60 17.36 -6.82
N VAL A 31 -6.34 17.02 -6.58
CA VAL A 31 -5.88 15.63 -6.44
C VAL A 31 -6.45 15.04 -5.13
N PRO A 32 -7.18 13.91 -5.16
CA PRO A 32 -7.68 13.25 -3.96
C PRO A 32 -6.58 12.95 -2.94
N GLU A 33 -6.87 13.10 -1.65
CA GLU A 33 -5.92 12.83 -0.56
C GLU A 33 -5.31 11.42 -0.65
N LYS A 34 -6.12 10.41 -0.98
CA LYS A 34 -5.67 9.03 -1.20
C LYS A 34 -4.59 8.93 -2.29
N LEU A 35 -4.74 9.67 -3.39
CA LEU A 35 -3.73 9.73 -4.45
C LEU A 35 -2.47 10.48 -4.01
N GLN A 36 -2.60 11.54 -3.21
CA GLN A 36 -1.44 12.23 -2.63
C GLN A 36 -0.64 11.30 -1.70
N ARG A 37 -1.32 10.47 -0.91
CA ARG A 37 -0.68 9.45 -0.06
C ARG A 37 0.08 8.42 -0.88
N LEU A 38 -0.47 7.97 -2.01
CA LEU A 38 0.23 7.08 -2.96
C LEU A 38 1.50 7.75 -3.51
N LEU A 39 1.42 9.02 -3.94
CA LEU A 39 2.59 9.76 -4.44
C LEU A 39 3.70 9.89 -3.39
N LYS A 40 3.33 10.22 -2.14
CA LYS A 40 4.27 10.30 -1.03
C LYS A 40 4.89 8.94 -0.67
N ALA A 41 4.10 7.86 -0.78
CA ALA A 41 4.52 6.50 -0.46
C ALA A 41 5.52 5.92 -1.47
N TYR A 42 5.35 6.25 -2.76
CA TYR A 42 6.08 5.61 -3.85
C TYR A 42 6.75 6.64 -4.79
N PRO A 43 7.58 7.55 -4.26
CA PRO A 43 8.14 8.67 -5.03
C PRO A 43 9.14 8.23 -6.10
N GLU A 44 9.67 7.00 -6.02
CA GLU A 44 10.60 6.45 -7.01
C GLU A 44 9.89 5.94 -8.27
N THR A 45 8.61 5.57 -8.18
CA THR A 45 7.86 4.94 -9.28
C THR A 45 6.71 5.79 -9.80
N LEU A 46 6.13 6.65 -8.94
CA LEU A 46 5.02 7.53 -9.29
C LEU A 46 5.52 8.95 -9.58
N ALA A 47 4.94 9.58 -10.59
CA ALA A 47 5.34 10.90 -11.07
C ALA A 47 4.38 12.01 -10.60
N SER A 48 3.08 11.81 -10.80
CA SER A 48 2.06 12.78 -10.48
C SER A 48 0.68 12.11 -10.42
N ALA A 49 -0.32 12.86 -9.96
CA ALA A 49 -1.71 12.43 -10.00
C ALA A 49 -2.60 13.62 -10.38
N SER A 50 -3.75 13.31 -10.94
CA SER A 50 -4.85 14.25 -11.16
C SER A 50 -6.10 13.74 -10.44
N ARG A 51 -7.28 14.31 -10.73
CA ARG A 51 -8.53 13.95 -10.06
C ARG A 51 -8.82 12.43 -10.02
N ASN A 52 -8.61 11.72 -11.13
CA ASN A 52 -8.93 10.29 -11.25
C ASN A 52 -7.85 9.46 -11.95
N ARG A 53 -6.62 10.00 -12.02
CA ARG A 53 -5.51 9.33 -12.71
C ARG A 53 -4.25 9.40 -11.87
N LEU A 54 -3.57 8.27 -11.78
CA LEU A 54 -2.23 8.17 -11.25
C LEU A 54 -1.25 7.98 -12.41
N ARG A 55 -0.23 8.85 -12.49
CA ARG A 55 0.80 8.80 -13.53
C ARG A 55 2.08 8.21 -12.99
N TRP A 56 2.60 7.21 -13.69
CA TRP A 56 3.87 6.55 -13.42
C TRP A 56 5.03 7.32 -14.06
N LYS A 57 6.25 7.13 -13.53
CA LYS A 57 7.45 7.76 -14.11
C LYS A 57 7.82 7.27 -15.50
N ASP A 58 7.32 6.11 -15.91
CA ASP A 58 7.44 5.62 -17.29
C ASP A 58 6.47 6.29 -18.27
N GLY A 59 5.64 7.23 -17.79
CA GLY A 59 4.70 8.00 -18.57
C GLY A 59 3.32 7.35 -18.75
N THR A 60 3.13 6.11 -18.30
CA THR A 60 1.82 5.44 -18.31
C THR A 60 0.93 5.92 -17.17
N GLU A 61 -0.37 5.66 -17.27
CA GLU A 61 -1.37 6.09 -16.31
C GLU A 61 -2.28 4.94 -15.87
N MET A 62 -2.81 5.04 -14.65
CA MET A 62 -3.83 4.16 -14.10
C MET A 62 -5.04 4.99 -13.68
N ILE A 63 -6.24 4.44 -13.90
CA ILE A 63 -7.48 4.98 -13.35
C ILE A 63 -7.49 4.73 -11.85
N PHE A 64 -7.91 5.73 -11.08
CA PHE A 64 -7.99 5.62 -9.63
C PHE A 64 -9.30 4.97 -9.18
N ASP A 65 -10.42 5.50 -9.64
CA ASP A 65 -11.80 5.09 -9.33
C ASP A 65 -12.51 4.70 -10.63
N ASP A 66 -13.03 3.48 -10.69
CA ASP A 66 -13.75 2.93 -11.85
C ASP A 66 -15.20 3.42 -11.98
N SER A 67 -15.66 4.27 -11.05
CA SER A 67 -17.00 4.82 -10.93
C SER A 67 -18.08 3.78 -10.58
N ILE A 68 -17.70 2.58 -10.15
CA ILE A 68 -18.61 1.55 -9.64
C ILE A 68 -18.75 1.75 -8.12
N GLY A 69 -19.75 2.50 -7.71
CA GLY A 69 -20.04 2.74 -6.29
C GLY A 69 -20.68 1.54 -5.56
N ASN A 70 -20.65 1.59 -4.23
CA ASN A 70 -21.35 0.65 -3.33
C ASN A 70 -20.97 -0.83 -3.50
N LYS A 71 -19.71 -1.13 -3.79
CA LYS A 71 -19.19 -2.50 -3.74
C LYS A 71 -19.37 -3.06 -2.33
N ASP A 72 -19.96 -4.26 -2.23
CA ASP A 72 -19.95 -4.99 -0.97
C ASP A 72 -18.52 -5.49 -0.64
N PHE A 73 -18.32 -5.99 0.58
CA PHE A 73 -17.00 -6.38 1.04
C PHE A 73 -16.35 -7.47 0.17
N GLU A 74 -17.12 -8.46 -0.29
CA GLU A 74 -16.61 -9.53 -1.14
C GLU A 74 -16.25 -9.02 -2.54
N THR A 75 -17.06 -8.13 -3.11
CA THR A 75 -16.79 -7.49 -4.40
C THR A 75 -15.53 -6.64 -4.30
N MET A 76 -15.40 -5.85 -3.23
CA MET A 76 -14.20 -5.03 -2.98
C MET A 76 -12.94 -5.89 -2.83
N LEU A 77 -13.04 -7.09 -2.24
CA LEU A 77 -11.91 -7.99 -2.12
C LEU A 77 -11.52 -8.66 -3.46
N ASN A 78 -12.50 -9.05 -4.27
CA ASN A 78 -12.29 -9.89 -5.46
C ASN A 78 -12.20 -9.12 -6.78
N SER A 79 -12.71 -7.89 -6.82
CA SER A 79 -12.68 -7.01 -8.00
C SER A 79 -12.49 -5.54 -7.60
N PRO A 80 -11.40 -5.21 -6.86
CA PRO A 80 -11.12 -3.84 -6.49
C PRO A 80 -10.63 -3.00 -7.66
N ASP A 81 -10.70 -1.68 -7.48
CA ASP A 81 -9.85 -0.70 -8.15
C ASP A 81 -8.81 -0.11 -7.17
N LEU A 82 -8.11 0.94 -7.61
CA LEU A 82 -7.07 1.58 -6.81
C LEU A 82 -7.64 2.45 -5.67
N GLU A 83 -8.88 2.93 -5.80
CA GLU A 83 -9.60 3.67 -4.76
C GLU A 83 -10.00 2.72 -3.62
N ASP A 84 -10.52 1.54 -3.97
CA ASP A 84 -10.93 0.49 -3.05
C ASP A 84 -9.77 0.04 -2.16
N GLN A 85 -8.56 -0.08 -2.72
CA GLN A 85 -7.34 -0.40 -1.98
C GLN A 85 -7.05 0.58 -0.84
N MET A 86 -7.55 1.82 -0.97
CA MET A 86 -7.35 2.93 -0.04
C MET A 86 -8.61 3.25 0.79
N SER A 87 -9.66 2.42 0.70
CA SER A 87 -10.97 2.68 1.31
C SER A 87 -10.98 2.59 2.84
N MET A 88 -10.15 1.71 3.41
CA MET A 88 -10.13 1.45 4.85
C MET A 88 -8.97 2.15 5.54
N THR A 89 -9.26 2.92 6.60
CA THR A 89 -8.23 3.58 7.41
C THR A 89 -7.49 2.56 8.27
N TYR A 90 -6.16 2.58 8.21
CA TYR A 90 -5.32 1.74 9.05
C TYR A 90 -5.08 2.40 10.43
N PRO A 91 -5.46 1.76 11.56
CA PRO A 91 -5.28 2.33 12.89
C PRO A 91 -3.86 2.09 13.41
N ALA A 92 -2.91 2.96 13.05
CA ALA A 92 -1.51 2.85 13.45
C ALA A 92 -1.29 2.99 14.97
N GLY A 93 -0.27 2.31 15.49
CA GLY A 93 0.14 2.29 16.88
C GLY A 93 -0.98 1.93 17.84
N HIS A 94 -1.00 2.64 18.96
CA HIS A 94 -1.97 2.48 20.06
C HIS A 94 -3.41 2.92 19.74
N SER A 95 -3.67 3.47 18.55
CA SER A 95 -5.06 3.79 18.13
C SER A 95 -5.90 2.54 17.85
N PHE A 96 -5.24 1.39 17.65
CA PHE A 96 -5.89 0.11 17.43
C PHE A 96 -6.58 -0.40 18.70
N LYS A 97 -7.88 -0.71 18.58
CA LYS A 97 -8.70 -1.29 19.66
C LYS A 97 -9.25 -2.65 19.20
N PRO A 98 -8.73 -3.78 19.70
CA PRO A 98 -9.29 -5.09 19.39
C PRO A 98 -10.59 -5.36 20.18
N PRO A 99 -11.52 -6.18 19.64
CA PRO A 99 -11.46 -6.78 18.32
C PRO A 99 -11.77 -5.76 17.21
N PRO A 100 -11.20 -5.93 15.99
CA PRO A 100 -11.59 -5.14 14.83
C PRO A 100 -13.09 -5.26 14.55
N GLN A 101 -13.70 -4.19 14.04
CA GLN A 101 -15.09 -4.22 13.60
C GLN A 101 -15.27 -5.21 12.44
N LYS A 102 -16.49 -5.74 12.26
CA LYS A 102 -16.79 -6.68 11.17
C LYS A 102 -16.34 -6.10 9.83
N ASN A 103 -15.56 -6.88 9.08
CA ASN A 103 -15.00 -6.54 7.78
C ASN A 103 -14.02 -5.34 7.76
N ALA A 104 -13.54 -4.88 8.92
CA ALA A 104 -12.47 -3.89 9.00
C ALA A 104 -11.11 -4.57 8.75
N ASP A 105 -10.71 -4.62 7.48
CA ASP A 105 -9.49 -5.28 7.01
C ASP A 105 -8.54 -4.33 6.25
N PRO A 106 -8.07 -3.24 6.89
CA PRO A 106 -7.26 -2.24 6.21
C PRO A 106 -5.98 -2.85 5.62
N GLY A 107 -5.91 -2.87 4.28
CA GLY A 107 -4.81 -3.45 3.51
C GLY A 107 -5.08 -4.82 2.88
N ARG A 108 -6.16 -5.54 3.22
CA ARG A 108 -6.51 -6.80 2.52
C ARG A 108 -7.03 -6.57 1.10
N VAL A 109 -7.68 -5.44 0.86
CA VAL A 109 -8.06 -5.00 -0.49
C VAL A 109 -6.79 -4.56 -1.22
N ARG A 110 -6.50 -5.20 -2.36
CA ARG A 110 -5.29 -4.96 -3.15
C ARG A 110 -5.66 -4.93 -4.63
N TYR A 111 -5.39 -3.81 -5.28
CA TYR A 111 -5.50 -3.72 -6.72
C TYR A 111 -4.27 -4.33 -7.38
N GLU A 112 -4.36 -5.60 -7.75
CA GLU A 112 -3.21 -6.37 -8.25
C GLU A 112 -2.44 -5.71 -9.40
N PRO A 113 -3.09 -5.06 -10.39
CA PRO A 113 -2.37 -4.40 -11.49
C PRO A 113 -1.38 -3.34 -10.99
N PHE A 114 -1.69 -2.62 -9.90
CA PHE A 114 -0.78 -1.66 -9.28
C PHE A 114 0.50 -2.34 -8.75
N PHE A 115 0.35 -3.43 -8.00
CA PHE A 115 1.47 -4.19 -7.45
C PHE A 115 2.27 -4.92 -8.52
N MET A 116 1.60 -5.53 -9.51
CA MET A 116 2.26 -6.20 -10.62
C MET A 116 3.11 -5.23 -11.45
N LYS A 117 2.61 -4.00 -11.68
CA LYS A 117 3.38 -2.97 -12.39
C LYS A 117 4.60 -2.51 -11.59
N MET A 118 4.46 -2.34 -10.28
CA MET A 118 5.53 -1.85 -9.41
C MET A 118 6.61 -2.92 -9.15
N TYR A 119 6.19 -4.10 -8.71
CA TYR A 119 7.09 -5.14 -8.20
C TYR A 119 7.38 -6.21 -9.23
N GLY A 120 6.44 -6.55 -10.10
CA GLY A 120 6.59 -7.54 -11.16
C GLY A 120 5.35 -8.43 -11.30
N ASN A 121 5.08 -8.90 -12.52
CA ASN A 121 3.91 -9.70 -12.87
C ASN A 121 4.21 -11.21 -12.96
N SER A 122 5.39 -11.65 -12.56
CA SER A 122 5.77 -13.07 -12.55
C SER A 122 6.77 -13.38 -11.44
N ALA A 123 6.82 -14.64 -11.02
CA ALA A 123 7.77 -15.12 -10.02
C ALA A 123 9.22 -14.78 -10.39
N ALA A 124 9.59 -14.94 -11.68
CA ALA A 124 10.92 -14.63 -12.18
C ALA A 124 11.25 -13.14 -12.08
N THR A 125 10.32 -12.27 -12.49
CA THR A 125 10.50 -10.80 -12.43
C THR A 125 10.68 -10.32 -11.01
N VAL A 126 9.87 -10.82 -10.07
CA VAL A 126 9.98 -10.43 -8.66
C VAL A 126 11.25 -11.01 -8.04
N SER A 127 11.57 -12.28 -8.30
CA SER A 127 12.78 -12.94 -7.79
C SER A 127 14.06 -12.21 -8.20
N GLY A 128 14.11 -11.69 -9.43
CA GLY A 128 15.23 -10.90 -9.94
C GLY A 128 15.45 -9.55 -9.24
N LYS A 129 14.49 -9.10 -8.41
CA LYS A 129 14.57 -7.85 -7.64
C LYS A 129 14.76 -8.07 -6.15
N LEU A 130 14.90 -9.32 -5.68
CA LEU A 130 15.07 -9.63 -4.26
C LEU A 130 16.53 -9.47 -3.84
N ALA A 131 16.74 -8.94 -2.64
CA ALA A 131 18.02 -8.93 -1.96
C ALA A 131 17.96 -9.73 -0.66
N SER A 132 19.11 -10.21 -0.22
CA SER A 132 19.26 -10.89 1.07
C SER A 132 19.27 -9.88 2.23
N VAL A 133 18.51 -10.18 3.27
CA VAL A 133 18.48 -9.46 4.55
C VAL A 133 18.89 -10.44 5.65
N ARG A 134 19.77 -10.02 6.56
CA ARG A 134 20.13 -10.82 7.73
C ARG A 134 19.11 -10.57 8.83
N TRP A 135 18.28 -11.57 9.11
CA TRP A 135 17.26 -11.53 10.14
C TRP A 135 17.85 -11.88 11.50
N LEU A 136 17.72 -10.95 12.45
CA LEU A 136 18.25 -10.98 13.81
C LEU A 136 19.73 -11.41 13.81
N PRO A 137 20.62 -10.62 13.20
CA PRO A 137 21.99 -11.02 12.83
C PRO A 137 22.86 -11.53 13.99
N GLN A 138 22.62 -11.08 15.20
CA GLN A 138 23.36 -11.47 16.40
C GLN A 138 22.79 -12.71 17.08
N THR A 139 21.50 -13.00 16.90
CA THR A 139 20.83 -14.06 17.69
C THR A 139 20.27 -15.21 16.89
N VAL A 140 19.76 -14.98 15.68
CA VAL A 140 19.26 -16.03 14.79
C VAL A 140 20.12 -16.14 13.54
N ASN A 141 20.54 -15.00 12.99
CA ASN A 141 21.40 -14.88 11.81
C ASN A 141 20.90 -15.71 10.62
N SER A 142 19.58 -15.68 10.36
CA SER A 142 19.01 -16.32 9.18
C SER A 142 18.95 -15.35 7.99
N LEU A 143 18.98 -15.88 6.78
CA LEU A 143 18.85 -15.08 5.56
C LEU A 143 17.41 -15.12 5.06
N LEU A 144 16.82 -13.94 4.89
CA LEU A 144 15.54 -13.74 4.22
C LEU A 144 15.76 -13.05 2.87
N LYS A 145 14.80 -13.18 1.94
CA LYS A 145 14.84 -12.54 0.62
C LYS A 145 13.60 -11.67 0.42
N ILE A 146 13.80 -10.36 0.32
CA ILE A 146 12.72 -9.38 0.15
C ILE A 146 13.09 -8.38 -0.95
N THR A 147 12.11 -7.71 -1.54
CA THR A 147 12.32 -6.83 -2.69
C THR A 147 13.21 -5.63 -2.38
N THR A 148 13.98 -5.20 -3.38
CA THR A 148 14.76 -3.95 -3.36
C THR A 148 13.95 -2.74 -3.80
N VAL A 149 12.82 -2.96 -4.47
CA VAL A 149 11.92 -1.89 -4.92
C VAL A 149 11.43 -1.11 -3.70
N ASN A 150 11.45 0.23 -3.77
CA ASN A 150 11.14 1.13 -2.65
C ASN A 150 12.00 0.89 -1.40
N ARG A 151 13.19 0.28 -1.56
CA ARG A 151 14.17 -0.01 -0.49
C ARG A 151 13.59 -0.87 0.63
N VAL A 152 12.67 -1.77 0.31
CA VAL A 152 12.00 -2.64 1.30
C VAL A 152 13.00 -3.55 2.03
N ASN A 153 14.05 -4.02 1.34
CA ASN A 153 15.16 -4.76 1.94
C ASN A 153 15.89 -3.97 3.03
N GLU A 154 16.17 -2.69 2.80
CA GLU A 154 16.84 -1.84 3.79
C GLU A 154 15.94 -1.57 5.00
N LYS A 155 14.63 -1.38 4.76
CA LYS A 155 13.64 -1.21 5.82
C LYS A 155 13.53 -2.47 6.67
N LEU A 156 13.49 -3.65 6.05
CA LEU A 156 13.47 -4.92 6.78
C LEU A 156 14.78 -5.17 7.54
N GLN A 157 15.93 -4.76 7.00
CA GLN A 157 17.20 -4.83 7.73
C GLN A 157 17.16 -3.94 8.98
N ALA A 158 16.66 -2.70 8.88
CA ALA A 158 16.52 -1.81 10.03
C ALA A 158 15.56 -2.38 11.10
N ILE A 159 14.42 -2.93 10.69
CA ILE A 159 13.49 -3.64 11.59
C ILE A 159 14.20 -4.80 12.28
N SER A 160 14.95 -5.60 11.53
CA SER A 160 15.69 -6.74 12.04
C SER A 160 16.70 -6.32 13.11
N ASP A 161 17.49 -5.29 12.84
CA ASP A 161 18.53 -4.80 13.77
C ASP A 161 17.92 -4.27 15.07
N GLU A 162 16.80 -3.53 14.97
CA GLU A 162 16.07 -3.00 16.13
C GLU A 162 15.46 -4.13 16.99
N LEU A 163 14.84 -5.13 16.35
CA LEU A 163 14.24 -6.27 17.06
C LEU A 163 15.29 -7.21 17.68
N ASP A 164 16.47 -7.33 17.10
CA ASP A 164 17.55 -8.20 17.61
C ASP A 164 18.07 -7.71 18.97
N ALA A 165 18.03 -6.39 19.17
CA ALA A 165 18.36 -5.72 20.42
C ALA A 165 17.31 -5.92 21.54
N LEU A 166 16.19 -6.61 21.27
CA LEU A 166 15.07 -6.80 22.21
C LEU A 166 14.88 -8.29 22.57
N PRO A 167 15.65 -8.84 23.53
CA PRO A 167 15.62 -10.26 23.88
C PRO A 167 14.23 -10.82 24.24
N ALA A 168 13.38 -10.02 24.89
CA ALA A 168 12.05 -10.43 25.31
C ALA A 168 11.12 -10.76 24.13
N LEU A 169 11.37 -10.17 22.96
CA LEU A 169 10.53 -10.31 21.76
C LEU A 169 10.96 -11.47 20.86
N LYS A 170 12.18 -12.00 21.02
CA LYS A 170 12.81 -12.97 20.11
C LYS A 170 11.97 -14.21 19.83
N LYS A 171 11.26 -14.73 20.84
CA LYS A 171 10.41 -15.91 20.68
C LYS A 171 9.33 -15.72 19.60
N TYR A 172 8.82 -14.50 19.43
CA TYR A 172 7.80 -14.17 18.41
C TYR A 172 8.37 -14.06 17.00
N LEU A 173 9.69 -13.95 16.86
CA LEU A 173 10.36 -13.60 15.60
C LEU A 173 11.15 -14.76 14.98
N ALA A 174 11.40 -15.82 15.75
CA ALA A 174 12.30 -16.90 15.38
C ALA A 174 11.71 -18.30 15.68
N PRO A 175 11.68 -19.22 14.70
CA PRO A 175 12.03 -19.00 13.29
C PRO A 175 11.00 -18.09 12.60
N SER A 176 11.43 -17.33 11.59
CA SER A 176 10.51 -16.66 10.67
C SER A 176 9.85 -17.71 9.76
N ALA A 177 8.59 -17.47 9.38
CA ALA A 177 7.88 -18.27 8.39
C ALA A 177 8.14 -17.83 6.93
N GLY A 178 9.02 -16.84 6.73
CA GLY A 178 9.56 -16.48 5.42
C GLY A 178 9.00 -15.18 4.85
N THR A 179 9.41 -14.90 3.62
CA THR A 179 9.20 -13.60 2.94
C THR A 179 8.66 -13.77 1.53
N PHE A 180 9.46 -14.24 0.57
CA PHE A 180 9.00 -14.43 -0.80
C PHE A 180 8.43 -15.83 -1.04
N HIS A 181 7.20 -15.90 -1.55
CA HIS A 181 6.58 -17.11 -2.07
C HIS A 181 5.54 -16.71 -3.12
N TRP A 182 5.80 -17.01 -4.39
CA TRP A 182 4.86 -16.73 -5.47
C TRP A 182 3.66 -17.69 -5.40
N ARG A 183 2.52 -17.20 -4.90
CA ARG A 183 1.28 -17.96 -4.72
C ARG A 183 0.05 -17.04 -4.69
N THR A 184 -1.12 -17.64 -4.83
CA THR A 184 -2.36 -16.99 -4.42
C THR A 184 -2.55 -17.05 -2.90
N VAL A 185 -3.43 -16.21 -2.38
CA VAL A 185 -3.93 -16.32 -1.01
C VAL A 185 -4.74 -17.61 -0.88
N ARG A 186 -4.68 -18.26 0.28
CA ARG A 186 -5.32 -19.56 0.50
C ARG A 186 -6.83 -19.46 0.32
N GLY A 187 -7.37 -20.17 -0.66
CA GLY A 187 -8.80 -20.19 -0.97
C GLY A 187 -9.29 -18.99 -1.80
N GLU A 188 -8.38 -18.18 -2.34
CA GLU A 188 -8.70 -16.98 -3.14
C GLU A 188 -7.94 -17.01 -4.48
N ASN A 189 -8.42 -16.27 -5.48
CA ASN A 189 -7.81 -16.22 -6.81
C ASN A 189 -6.79 -15.09 -6.99
N ARG A 190 -6.52 -14.33 -5.92
CA ARG A 190 -5.60 -13.19 -5.91
C ARG A 190 -4.24 -13.56 -5.34
N LEU A 191 -3.18 -12.97 -5.86
CA LEU A 191 -1.81 -13.08 -5.37
C LEU A 191 -1.71 -12.61 -3.92
N SER A 192 -0.95 -13.38 -3.15
CA SER A 192 -0.50 -12.97 -1.83
C SER A 192 0.49 -11.82 -1.91
N ALA A 193 0.57 -10.97 -0.89
CA ALA A 193 1.63 -9.97 -0.78
C ALA A 193 3.04 -10.58 -0.76
N HIS A 194 3.19 -11.83 -0.32
CA HIS A 194 4.43 -12.59 -0.43
C HIS A 194 4.90 -12.75 -1.89
N SER A 195 3.98 -12.78 -2.85
CA SER A 195 4.29 -12.87 -4.29
C SER A 195 4.99 -11.63 -4.83
N PHE A 196 4.80 -10.47 -4.20
CA PHE A 196 5.48 -9.22 -4.57
C PHE A 196 6.79 -9.01 -3.79
N GLY A 197 7.13 -9.93 -2.89
CA GLY A 197 8.31 -9.81 -2.04
C GLY A 197 8.24 -8.59 -1.12
N ILE A 198 7.04 -8.20 -0.67
CA ILE A 198 6.80 -7.06 0.21
C ILE A 198 6.31 -7.46 1.61
N ALA A 199 6.24 -8.77 1.88
CA ALA A 199 5.70 -9.31 3.12
C ALA A 199 6.71 -10.20 3.85
N ILE A 200 6.50 -10.32 5.15
CA ILE A 200 7.19 -11.25 6.05
C ILE A 200 6.17 -11.87 7.00
N ASP A 201 6.27 -13.18 7.19
CA ASP A 201 5.61 -13.86 8.29
C ASP A 201 6.64 -14.16 9.39
N ILE A 202 6.33 -13.76 10.62
CA ILE A 202 7.18 -14.03 11.81
C ILE A 202 6.91 -15.46 12.35
N ASN A 203 7.14 -15.71 13.64
CA ASN A 203 7.02 -17.07 14.19
C ASN A 203 5.56 -17.53 14.33
N VAL A 204 5.15 -18.44 13.45
CA VAL A 204 3.83 -19.09 13.43
C VAL A 204 3.44 -19.74 14.75
N LYS A 205 4.39 -20.24 15.54
CA LYS A 205 4.11 -20.83 16.87
C LYS A 205 3.38 -19.86 17.81
N TYR A 206 3.65 -18.56 17.68
CA TYR A 206 3.02 -17.50 18.47
C TYR A 206 1.93 -16.75 17.69
N GLY A 207 1.68 -17.14 16.44
CA GLY A 207 0.65 -16.59 15.59
C GLY A 207 -0.76 -17.10 15.86
N ASN A 208 -1.71 -16.44 15.24
CA ASN A 208 -3.12 -16.74 15.15
C ASN A 208 -3.58 -16.30 13.77
N TYR A 209 -4.31 -17.17 13.08
CA TYR A 209 -4.88 -16.88 11.77
C TYR A 209 -6.34 -17.30 11.79
N TRP A 210 -7.21 -16.44 11.30
CA TRP A 210 -8.66 -16.59 11.43
C TRP A 210 -9.21 -17.91 10.87
N GLN A 211 -8.59 -18.49 9.83
CA GLN A 211 -9.03 -19.78 9.28
C GLN A 211 -8.59 -21.00 10.11
N TRP A 212 -7.76 -20.81 11.15
CA TRP A 212 -7.41 -21.87 12.08
C TRP A 212 -8.41 -22.00 13.23
N ASP A 213 -9.28 -21.01 13.40
CA ASP A 213 -10.24 -20.94 14.49
C ASP A 213 -11.61 -21.47 14.04
N THR A 214 -12.34 -22.09 14.99
CA THR A 214 -13.70 -22.61 14.77
C THR A 214 -14.75 -21.50 14.71
N ASP A 215 -14.47 -20.40 15.40
CA ASP A 215 -15.25 -19.18 15.47
C ASP A 215 -14.32 -17.99 15.18
N LEU A 216 -14.82 -16.97 14.48
CA LEU A 216 -14.05 -15.78 14.10
C LEU A 216 -13.83 -14.83 15.30
N SER A 217 -13.34 -15.38 16.40
CA SER A 217 -13.07 -14.70 17.66
C SER A 217 -11.61 -14.24 17.68
N TYR A 218 -11.41 -12.92 17.72
CA TYR A 218 -10.09 -12.30 17.63
C TYR A 218 -9.13 -12.83 18.71
N LYS A 219 -7.97 -13.32 18.27
CA LYS A 219 -6.89 -13.81 19.14
C LYS A 219 -5.58 -13.17 18.71
N ASN A 220 -4.81 -12.69 19.68
CA ASN A 220 -3.47 -12.19 19.44
C ASN A 220 -2.52 -12.52 20.60
N ARG A 221 -1.28 -12.84 20.24
CA ARG A 221 -0.17 -12.99 21.19
C ARG A 221 1.05 -12.14 20.82
N ILE A 222 1.04 -11.48 19.66
CA ILE A 222 2.14 -10.66 19.17
C ILE A 222 2.11 -9.30 19.90
N PRO A 223 3.21 -8.92 20.59
CA PRO A 223 3.30 -7.62 21.25
C PRO A 223 3.18 -6.45 20.27
N LEU A 224 2.45 -5.40 20.68
CA LEU A 224 2.31 -4.18 19.88
C LEU A 224 3.67 -3.49 19.62
N GLU A 225 4.66 -3.67 20.49
CA GLU A 225 6.02 -3.14 20.27
C GLU A 225 6.64 -3.65 18.97
N ILE A 226 6.44 -4.93 18.62
CA ILE A 226 6.87 -5.47 17.32
C ILE A 226 6.14 -4.73 16.19
N VAL A 227 4.83 -4.55 16.36
CA VAL A 227 3.97 -3.90 15.36
C VAL A 227 4.39 -2.47 15.09
N GLU A 228 4.67 -1.69 16.14
CA GLU A 228 5.09 -0.30 16.01
C GLU A 228 6.47 -0.16 15.34
N ILE A 229 7.40 -1.07 15.60
CA ILE A 229 8.68 -1.12 14.88
C ILE A 229 8.44 -1.36 13.38
N PHE A 230 7.58 -2.29 13.01
CA PHE A 230 7.23 -2.52 11.60
C PHE A 230 6.54 -1.29 10.97
N GLU A 231 5.59 -0.66 11.66
CA GLU A 231 4.85 0.52 11.19
C GLU A 231 5.74 1.74 10.97
N LYS A 232 6.71 1.98 11.86
CA LYS A 232 7.75 3.01 11.68
C LYS A 232 8.48 2.89 10.34
N HIS A 233 8.59 1.66 9.82
CA HIS A 233 9.25 1.34 8.56
C HIS A 233 8.27 1.11 7.40
N GLY A 234 6.99 1.44 7.55
CA GLY A 234 5.99 1.40 6.47
C GLY A 234 5.30 0.06 6.28
N PHE A 235 5.46 -0.88 7.21
CA PHE A 235 4.76 -2.16 7.18
C PHE A 235 3.47 -2.08 8.01
N ILE A 236 2.37 -2.56 7.45
CA ILE A 236 1.14 -2.82 8.21
C ILE A 236 1.13 -4.25 8.73
N TRP A 237 0.33 -4.48 9.76
CA TRP A 237 0.18 -5.76 10.43
C TRP A 237 -1.19 -6.40 10.21
N GLY A 238 -1.20 -7.67 9.82
CA GLY A 238 -2.42 -8.45 9.57
C GLY A 238 -3.23 -8.77 10.82
N GLY A 239 -2.66 -8.61 12.01
CA GLY A 239 -3.41 -8.71 13.27
C GLY A 239 -4.33 -7.53 13.56
N LYS A 240 -4.37 -6.49 12.70
CA LYS A 240 -5.38 -5.41 12.77
C LYS A 240 -6.59 -5.64 11.87
N TRP A 241 -6.65 -6.78 11.18
CA TRP A 241 -7.78 -7.18 10.33
C TRP A 241 -8.83 -7.93 11.14
N TYR A 242 -10.11 -7.73 10.82
CA TYR A 242 -11.20 -8.59 11.27
C TYR A 242 -10.93 -10.06 10.91
N HIS A 243 -10.49 -10.29 9.66
CA HIS A 243 -9.94 -11.57 9.23
C HIS A 243 -8.43 -11.62 9.55
N TYR A 244 -8.11 -11.69 10.84
CA TYR A 244 -6.76 -11.52 11.38
C TYR A 244 -5.75 -12.55 10.85
N ASP A 245 -4.55 -12.07 10.59
CA ASP A 245 -3.35 -12.87 10.38
C ASP A 245 -2.20 -12.25 11.19
N THR A 246 -2.03 -12.73 12.43
CA THR A 246 -1.15 -12.04 13.39
C THR A 246 0.33 -12.28 13.12
N VAL A 247 0.70 -13.20 12.24
CA VAL A 247 2.11 -13.39 11.86
C VAL A 247 2.51 -12.49 10.70
N HIS A 248 1.53 -11.97 9.97
CA HIS A 248 1.75 -11.33 8.70
C HIS A 248 2.02 -9.83 8.81
N PHE A 249 3.09 -9.38 8.18
CA PHE A 249 3.41 -7.98 7.96
C PHE A 249 3.63 -7.73 6.47
N GLU A 250 3.09 -6.64 5.94
CA GLU A 250 3.29 -6.24 4.54
C GLU A 250 3.59 -4.76 4.38
N TYR A 251 4.52 -4.44 3.49
CA TYR A 251 4.93 -3.07 3.20
C TYR A 251 3.83 -2.34 2.43
N ARG A 252 3.14 -1.41 3.12
CA ARG A 252 1.99 -0.63 2.64
C ARG A 252 2.06 0.80 3.19
N PRO A 253 3.15 1.55 2.90
CA PRO A 253 3.39 2.87 3.47
C PRO A 253 2.26 3.86 3.18
N GLU A 254 1.55 3.72 2.06
CA GLU A 254 0.45 4.60 1.69
C GLU A 254 -0.70 4.58 2.71
N LEU A 255 -0.85 3.49 3.47
CA LEU A 255 -1.86 3.35 4.51
C LEU A 255 -1.46 4.01 5.84
N LEU A 256 -0.18 4.37 6.00
CA LEU A 256 0.39 4.98 7.20
C LEU A 256 0.63 6.50 7.06
N ILE A 257 0.68 7.01 5.83
CA ILE A 257 0.86 8.43 5.54
C ILE A 257 -0.43 9.21 5.82
N LYS A 258 -0.29 10.37 6.46
CA LYS A 258 -1.35 11.35 6.70
C LYS A 258 -1.14 12.61 5.85
#